data_AF-A0A935JDT6-F1
#
_entry.id   AF-A0A935JDT6-F1
#
_cell.length_a   1.000
_cell.length_b   1.000
_cell.length_c   1.000
_cell.angle_alpha   90.00
_cell.angle_beta   90.00
_cell.angle_gamma   90.00
#
_symmetry.space_group_name_H-M   'P 1'
#
loop_
_entity.id
_entity.type
_entity.pdbx_description
1 polymer ?
#
loop_
_entity_poly.entity_id
_entity_poly.type
_entity_poly.pdbx_seq_one_letter_code
_entity_poly.pdbx_strand_id
1 'polypeptide(L)'
;MIRVSCFIWLLAFFSCKQNKNNEILPPKIMQQVLWDYIKTDAYITNYVTKDSSQNSQLINANLQQQILKRYHITKEQFDKSYAYYVAHGSELVKITDSIFAKNQREQLSKFVPGALPAKKNRMDSVQVKKSRIKKLSIDSPIIKKPNINKKLYE
;
A
#
# COMPACT_ATOMS: atom_id res chain seq x y z
N MET A 1 34.51 15.01 42.61
CA MET A 1 34.36 13.79 41.78
C MET A 1 32.92 13.30 41.58
N ILE A 2 31.91 13.84 42.29
CA ILE A 2 30.49 13.43 42.17
C ILE A 2 29.78 13.93 40.89
N ARG A 3 30.25 15.00 40.23
CA ARG A 3 29.51 15.65 39.11
C ARG A 3 29.56 14.88 37.78
N VAL A 4 30.61 14.09 37.55
CA VAL A 4 30.78 13.33 36.28
C VAL A 4 30.00 12.00 36.33
N SER A 5 29.77 11.47 37.53
CA SER A 5 29.06 10.20 37.74
C SER A 5 27.58 10.28 37.34
N CYS A 6 26.94 11.45 37.49
CA CYS A 6 25.53 11.63 37.12
C CYS A 6 25.31 11.70 35.59
N PHE A 7 26.31 12.15 34.83
CA PHE A 7 26.21 12.25 33.37
C PHE A 7 26.22 10.87 32.70
N ILE A 8 27.01 9.93 33.22
CA ILE A 8 27.15 8.57 32.70
C ILE A 8 25.86 7.75 32.87
N TRP A 9 25.04 8.07 33.88
CA TRP A 9 23.79 7.37 34.12
C TRP A 9 22.66 7.78 33.14
N LEU A 10 22.71 8.99 32.57
CA LEU A 10 21.76 9.43 31.54
C LEU A 10 21.97 8.78 30.17
N LEU A 11 23.18 8.29 29.86
CA LEU A 11 23.46 7.62 28.58
C LEU A 11 22.94 6.17 28.52
N ALA A 12 22.56 5.57 29.65
CA ALA A 12 22.11 4.18 29.71
C ALA A 12 20.68 3.95 29.18
N PHE A 13 19.87 5.01 29.00
CA PHE A 13 18.48 4.87 28.55
C PHE A 13 18.29 4.86 27.02
N PHE A 14 19.34 5.06 26.21
CA PHE A 14 19.21 5.15 24.75
C PHE A 14 19.40 3.85 23.97
N SER A 15 19.72 2.73 24.64
CA SER A 15 20.06 1.49 23.93
C SER A 15 19.02 0.38 24.12
N CYS A 16 17.83 0.59 23.55
CA CYS A 16 16.91 -0.51 23.30
C CYS A 16 16.19 -0.36 21.96
N LYS A 17 16.95 -0.17 20.87
CA LYS A 17 16.47 -0.57 19.54
C LYS A 17 16.63 -2.07 19.43
N GLN A 18 15.64 -2.80 19.91
CA GLN A 18 15.53 -4.23 19.63
C GLN A 18 15.39 -4.35 18.10
N ASN A 19 16.50 -4.66 17.42
CA ASN A 19 16.47 -5.17 16.05
C ASN A 19 15.80 -6.53 16.14
N LYS A 20 14.47 -6.50 16.24
CA LYS A 20 13.64 -7.65 15.93
C LYS A 20 13.90 -7.89 14.45
N ASN A 21 14.84 -8.80 14.16
CA ASN A 21 14.95 -9.47 12.89
C ASN A 21 13.70 -10.34 12.73
N ASN A 22 12.52 -9.69 12.70
CA ASN A 22 11.30 -10.30 12.23
C ASN A 22 11.59 -10.53 10.75
N GLU A 23 11.95 -11.78 10.44
CA GLU A 23 12.27 -12.21 9.08
C GLU A 23 11.13 -11.86 8.11
N ILE A 24 9.91 -11.78 8.64
CA ILE A 24 8.70 -11.34 7.93
C ILE A 24 8.26 -9.94 8.41
N LEU A 25 8.03 -9.04 7.44
CA LEU A 25 7.50 -7.71 7.65
C LEU A 25 6.08 -7.76 8.20
N PRO A 26 5.72 -6.92 9.19
CA PRO A 26 4.35 -6.82 9.66
C PRO A 26 3.37 -6.37 8.56
N PRO A 27 2.09 -6.80 8.56
CA PRO A 27 1.12 -6.50 7.50
C PRO A 27 0.97 -4.99 7.22
N LYS A 28 0.99 -4.16 8.27
CA LYS A 28 0.88 -2.70 8.16
C LYS A 28 2.06 -2.08 7.39
N ILE A 29 3.28 -2.56 7.66
CA ILE A 29 4.49 -2.06 6.97
C ILE A 29 4.50 -2.58 5.53
N MET A 30 4.18 -3.87 5.34
CA MET A 30 4.07 -4.45 4.01
C MET A 30 3.05 -3.68 3.14
N GLN A 31 1.89 -3.31 3.70
CA GLN A 31 0.88 -2.50 3.01
C GLN A 31 1.45 -1.17 2.50
N GLN A 32 2.24 -0.47 3.31
CA GLN A 32 2.81 0.83 2.95
C GLN A 32 3.90 0.70 1.88
N VAL A 33 4.82 -0.24 2.08
CA VAL A 33 5.95 -0.48 1.18
C VAL A 33 5.44 -0.97 -0.17
N LEU A 34 4.53 -1.95 -0.18
CA LEU A 34 3.98 -2.52 -1.40
C LEU A 34 3.21 -1.48 -2.22
N TRP A 35 2.46 -0.59 -1.56
CA TRP A 35 1.78 0.51 -2.24
C TRP A 35 2.75 1.43 -2.97
N ASP A 36 3.82 1.87 -2.31
CA ASP A 36 4.82 2.75 -2.91
C ASP A 36 5.61 2.05 -4.02
N TYR A 37 5.85 0.74 -3.87
CA TYR A 37 6.50 -0.10 -4.88
C TYR A 37 5.66 -0.19 -6.16
N ILE A 38 4.37 -0.56 -6.04
CA ILE A 38 3.44 -0.64 -7.17
C ILE A 38 3.24 0.74 -7.82
N LYS A 39 3.12 1.80 -7.01
CA LYS A 39 2.95 3.16 -7.50
C LYS A 39 4.15 3.62 -8.35
N THR A 40 5.35 3.26 -7.93
CA THR A 40 6.60 3.53 -8.67
C THR A 40 6.63 2.80 -9.99
N ASP A 41 6.30 1.52 -9.98
CA ASP A 41 6.27 0.71 -11.20
C ASP A 41 5.25 1.25 -12.22
N ALA A 42 4.07 1.63 -11.74
CA ALA A 42 3.07 2.32 -12.55
C ALA A 42 3.58 3.68 -13.08
N TYR A 43 4.31 4.46 -12.27
CA TYR A 43 4.89 5.72 -12.72
C TYR A 43 5.91 5.50 -13.85
N ILE A 44 6.83 4.57 -13.68
CA ILE A 44 7.82 4.23 -14.72
C ILE A 44 7.11 3.81 -16.01
N THR A 45 6.15 2.90 -15.91
CA THR A 45 5.39 2.37 -17.05
C THR A 45 4.58 3.44 -17.78
N ASN A 46 4.08 4.46 -17.09
CA ASN A 46 3.25 5.50 -17.70
C ASN A 46 4.03 6.73 -18.21
N TYR A 47 5.21 7.00 -17.64
CA TYR A 47 5.93 8.26 -17.88
C TYR A 47 7.36 8.09 -18.38
N VAL A 48 8.09 7.04 -17.97
CA VAL A 48 9.51 6.86 -18.28
C VAL A 48 9.72 5.97 -19.49
N THR A 49 8.94 4.89 -19.64
CA THR A 49 9.04 3.96 -20.79
C THR A 49 8.73 4.61 -22.15
N LYS A 50 8.11 5.79 -22.14
CA LYS A 50 7.82 6.58 -23.37
C LYS A 50 9.07 7.17 -24.00
N ASP A 51 10.14 7.33 -23.23
CA ASP A 51 11.42 7.84 -23.69
C ASP A 51 12.40 6.68 -23.88
N SER A 52 12.70 6.35 -25.14
CA SER A 52 13.60 5.26 -25.51
C SER A 52 15.07 5.54 -25.18
N SER A 53 15.43 6.79 -24.85
CA SER A 53 16.79 7.14 -24.44
C SER A 53 17.10 6.75 -22.97
N GLN A 54 16.07 6.42 -22.19
CA GLN A 54 16.20 6.14 -20.77
C GLN A 54 16.15 4.64 -20.48
N ASN A 55 17.08 4.17 -19.66
CA ASN A 55 17.03 2.81 -19.12
C ASN A 55 15.99 2.72 -17.99
N SER A 56 14.73 2.53 -18.37
CA SER A 56 13.57 2.45 -17.47
C SER A 56 13.74 1.39 -16.37
N GLN A 57 14.40 0.26 -16.67
CA GLN A 57 14.68 -0.80 -15.70
C GLN A 57 15.63 -0.34 -14.60
N LEU A 58 16.73 0.31 -14.98
CA LEU A 58 17.73 0.84 -14.05
C LEU A 58 17.11 1.92 -13.15
N ILE A 59 16.30 2.82 -13.72
CA ILE A 59 15.60 3.86 -12.96
C ILE A 59 14.62 3.22 -11.98
N ASN A 60 13.83 2.25 -12.41
CA ASN A 60 12.88 1.53 -11.56
C ASN A 60 13.59 0.85 -10.38
N ALA A 61 14.67 0.11 -10.65
CA ALA A 61 15.46 -0.55 -9.61
C ALA A 61 16.02 0.45 -8.57
N ASN A 62 16.52 1.60 -9.02
CA ASN A 62 17.00 2.66 -8.13
C ASN A 62 15.89 3.25 -7.25
N LEU A 63 14.70 3.52 -7.82
CA LEU A 63 13.58 4.05 -7.06
C LEU A 63 13.05 3.03 -6.04
N GLN A 64 12.93 1.76 -6.42
CA GLN A 64 12.54 0.68 -5.53
C GLN A 64 13.52 0.54 -4.36
N GLN A 65 14.84 0.61 -4.63
CA GLN A 65 15.85 0.63 -3.57
C GLN A 65 15.70 1.83 -2.63
N GLN A 66 15.38 3.03 -3.15
CA GLN A 66 15.14 4.20 -2.31
C GLN A 66 13.90 4.04 -1.43
N ILE A 67 12.84 3.40 -1.94
CA ILE A 67 11.64 3.07 -1.15
C ILE A 67 12.00 2.14 -0.01
N LEU A 68 12.70 1.04 -0.29
CA LEU A 68 13.11 0.09 0.75
C LEU A 68 13.97 0.77 1.83
N LYS A 69 14.91 1.64 1.42
CA LYS A 69 15.71 2.46 2.34
C LYS A 69 14.86 3.39 3.21
N ARG A 70 13.83 4.05 2.64
CA ARG A 70 12.90 4.92 3.37
C ARG A 70 12.18 4.17 4.49
N TYR A 71 11.80 2.92 4.25
CA TYR A 71 11.13 2.09 5.25
C TYR A 71 12.10 1.33 6.17
N HIS A 72 13.41 1.52 6.01
CA HIS A 72 14.47 0.81 6.74
C HIS A 72 14.41 -0.71 6.55
N ILE A 73 14.16 -1.16 5.32
CA ILE A 73 13.98 -2.57 4.94
C ILE A 73 15.06 -2.96 3.94
N THR A 74 15.57 -4.18 4.06
CA THR A 74 16.50 -4.76 3.06
C THR A 74 15.71 -5.44 1.93
N LYS A 75 16.31 -5.54 0.74
CA LYS A 75 15.68 -6.23 -0.39
C LYS A 75 15.33 -7.68 -0.04
N GLU A 76 16.26 -8.39 0.61
CA GLU A 76 16.05 -9.77 1.06
C GLU A 76 14.87 -9.90 2.03
N GLN A 77 14.74 -8.97 2.99
CA GLN A 77 13.63 -8.99 3.94
C GLN A 77 12.28 -8.74 3.23
N PHE A 78 12.25 -7.81 2.28
CA PHE A 78 11.06 -7.56 1.47
C PHE A 78 10.69 -8.79 0.63
N ASP A 79 11.65 -9.37 -0.08
CA ASP A 79 11.43 -10.53 -0.97
C ASP A 79 10.94 -11.75 -0.17
N LYS A 80 11.56 -12.05 0.99
CA LYS A 80 11.11 -13.11 1.91
C LYS A 80 9.70 -12.88 2.43
N SER A 81 9.42 -11.65 2.87
CA SER A 81 8.11 -11.30 3.39
C SER A 81 7.03 -11.38 2.32
N TYR A 82 7.34 -10.91 1.11
CA TYR A 82 6.44 -10.98 -0.02
C TYR A 82 6.13 -12.45 -0.38
N ALA A 83 7.15 -13.30 -0.47
CA ALA A 83 6.97 -14.73 -0.71
C ALA A 83 6.09 -15.40 0.36
N TYR A 84 6.29 -15.05 1.64
CA TYR A 84 5.41 -15.49 2.72
C TYR A 84 3.95 -15.08 2.49
N TYR A 85 3.68 -13.81 2.16
CA TYR A 85 2.31 -13.35 1.92
C TYR A 85 1.69 -13.95 0.66
N VAL A 86 2.46 -14.21 -0.38
CA VAL A 86 2.00 -14.93 -1.58
C VAL A 86 1.57 -16.35 -1.21
N ALA A 87 2.32 -17.05 -0.36
CA ALA A 87 1.91 -18.35 0.16
C ALA A 87 0.68 -18.27 1.08
N HIS A 88 0.48 -17.14 1.77
CA HIS A 88 -0.66 -16.86 2.65
C HIS A 88 -1.67 -15.92 2.00
N GLY A 89 -2.28 -16.36 0.90
CA GLY A 89 -3.17 -15.53 0.07
C GLY A 89 -4.28 -14.80 0.83
N SER A 90 -4.82 -15.37 1.92
CA SER A 90 -5.84 -14.71 2.75
C SER A 90 -5.34 -13.45 3.46
N GLU A 91 -4.05 -13.40 3.83
CA GLU A 91 -3.42 -12.22 4.40
C GLU A 91 -3.05 -11.22 3.32
N LEU A 92 -2.55 -11.69 2.18
CA LEU A 92 -2.23 -10.82 1.05
C LEU A 92 -3.47 -10.07 0.54
N VAL A 93 -4.62 -10.75 0.44
CA VAL A 93 -5.90 -10.12 0.06
C VAL A 93 -6.26 -8.99 1.02
N LYS A 94 -6.13 -9.20 2.33
CA LYS A 94 -6.39 -8.13 3.33
C LYS A 94 -5.47 -6.93 3.14
N ILE A 95 -4.20 -7.18 2.82
CA ILE A 95 -3.21 -6.13 2.55
C ILE A 95 -3.62 -5.35 1.30
N THR A 96 -3.88 -6.03 0.18
CA THR A 96 -4.24 -5.39 -1.09
C THR A 96 -5.58 -4.66 -1.00
N ASP A 97 -6.60 -5.24 -0.37
CA ASP A 97 -7.89 -4.58 -0.14
C ASP A 97 -7.73 -3.29 0.66
N SER A 98 -6.86 -3.33 1.68
CA SER A 98 -6.54 -2.15 2.50
C SER A 98 -5.82 -1.06 1.69
N ILE A 99 -4.95 -1.45 0.75
CA ILE A 99 -4.31 -0.52 -0.21
C ILE A 99 -5.37 0.13 -1.10
N PHE A 100 -6.24 -0.65 -1.74
CA PHE A 100 -7.28 -0.14 -2.63
C PHE A 100 -8.23 0.80 -1.91
N ALA A 101 -8.71 0.40 -0.73
CA ALA A 101 -9.61 1.22 0.08
C ALA A 101 -8.94 2.54 0.50
N LYS A 102 -7.65 2.53 0.83
CA LYS A 102 -6.89 3.76 1.16
C LYS A 102 -6.79 4.67 -0.06
N ASN A 103 -6.38 4.14 -1.22
CA ASN A 103 -6.27 4.92 -2.45
C ASN A 103 -7.64 5.51 -2.85
N GLN A 104 -8.72 4.73 -2.79
CA GLN A 104 -10.06 5.23 -3.11
C GLN A 104 -10.46 6.43 -2.22
N ARG A 105 -10.21 6.34 -0.91
CA ARG A 105 -10.46 7.46 0.03
C ARG A 105 -9.62 8.69 -0.31
N GLU A 106 -8.34 8.50 -0.62
CA GLU A 106 -7.46 9.60 -1.02
C GLU A 106 -7.92 10.26 -2.32
N GLN A 107 -8.36 9.48 -3.32
CA GLN A 107 -8.90 10.04 -4.55
C GLN A 107 -10.19 10.82 -4.29
N LEU A 108 -11.15 10.24 -3.55
CA LEU A 108 -12.40 10.93 -3.19
C LEU A 108 -12.14 12.26 -2.48
N SER A 109 -11.17 12.29 -1.56
CA SER A 109 -10.81 13.52 -0.83
C SER A 109 -10.24 14.62 -1.73
N LYS A 110 -9.61 14.28 -2.87
CA LYS A 110 -9.11 15.26 -3.84
C LYS A 110 -10.22 15.88 -4.67
N PHE A 111 -11.26 15.11 -4.98
CA PHE A 111 -12.38 15.56 -5.82
C PHE A 111 -13.49 16.24 -5.01
N VAL A 112 -13.66 15.91 -3.73
CA VAL A 112 -14.66 16.52 -2.84
C VAL A 112 -13.97 17.01 -1.56
N PRO A 113 -13.40 18.23 -1.56
CA PRO A 113 -12.84 18.83 -0.35
C PRO A 113 -13.97 19.03 0.69
N GLY A 114 -13.98 18.21 1.74
CA GLY A 114 -14.99 18.25 2.81
C GLY A 114 -15.83 16.98 2.95
N ALA A 115 -15.72 16.00 2.06
CA ALA A 115 -16.31 14.68 2.30
C ALA A 115 -15.54 13.98 3.42
N LEU A 116 -16.11 13.93 4.63
CA LEU A 116 -15.54 13.18 5.75
C LEU A 116 -15.31 11.71 5.32
N PRO A 117 -14.19 11.08 5.74
CA PRO A 117 -14.00 9.66 5.48
C PRO A 117 -15.16 8.90 6.11
N ALA A 118 -15.84 8.07 5.32
CA ALA A 118 -16.93 7.23 5.78
C ALA A 118 -16.55 6.60 7.12
N LYS A 119 -17.21 7.07 8.19
CA LYS A 119 -17.03 6.57 9.54
C LYS A 119 -17.19 5.05 9.47
N LYS A 120 -16.16 4.29 9.85
CA LYS A 120 -16.25 2.84 10.03
C LYS A 120 -17.24 2.61 11.17
N ASN A 121 -18.53 2.62 10.84
CA ASN A 121 -19.54 2.10 11.73
C ASN A 121 -19.24 0.62 11.84
N ARG A 122 -18.63 0.25 12.96
CA ARG A 122 -18.69 -1.08 13.52
C ARG A 122 -20.18 -1.38 13.70
N MET A 123 -20.81 -1.90 12.64
CA MET A 123 -22.18 -2.39 12.72
C MET A 123 -22.10 -3.82 13.22
N ASP A 124 -21.84 -3.92 14.53
CA ASP A 124 -22.17 -5.12 15.28
C ASP A 124 -23.71 -5.29 15.13
N SER A 125 -24.13 -6.43 14.59
CA SER A 125 -25.50 -6.97 14.64
C SER A 125 -26.64 -6.00 14.26
N VAL A 126 -26.94 -5.83 12.97
CA VAL A 126 -28.32 -5.49 12.55
C VAL A 126 -28.73 -6.41 11.41
N GLN A 127 -29.70 -7.26 11.74
CA GLN A 127 -30.34 -8.28 10.91
C GLN A 127 -30.66 -7.78 9.50
N VAL A 128 -30.20 -8.50 8.48
CA VAL A 128 -30.61 -8.31 7.08
C VAL A 128 -32.09 -8.70 6.96
N LYS A 129 -32.99 -7.75 7.20
CA LYS A 129 -34.39 -7.90 6.84
C LYS A 129 -34.52 -7.75 5.33
N LYS A 130 -34.51 -8.90 4.66
CA LYS A 130 -34.85 -9.07 3.24
C LYS A 130 -36.27 -8.57 3.00
N SER A 131 -36.43 -7.29 2.67
CA SER A 131 -37.72 -6.79 2.19
C SER A 131 -37.54 -5.84 1.02
N ARG A 132 -37.99 -6.35 -0.14
CA ARG A 132 -38.56 -5.59 -1.26
C ARG A 132 -37.53 -4.89 -2.16
N ILE A 133 -36.89 -5.67 -3.03
CA ILE A 133 -36.35 -5.14 -4.29
C ILE A 133 -37.55 -4.70 -5.14
N LYS A 134 -37.91 -3.42 -5.05
CA LYS A 134 -38.76 -2.78 -6.06
C LYS A 134 -37.84 -2.25 -7.15
N LYS A 135 -37.92 -2.90 -8.30
CA LYS A 135 -37.26 -2.55 -9.56
C LYS A 135 -37.45 -1.05 -9.83
N LEU A 136 -36.38 -0.27 -9.74
CA LEU A 136 -36.34 1.10 -10.24
C LEU A 136 -35.17 1.16 -11.23
N SER A 137 -35.54 1.11 -12.50
CA SER A 137 -34.72 1.42 -13.66
C SER A 137 -34.12 2.81 -13.50
N ILE A 138 -32.78 2.90 -13.57
CA ILE A 138 -32.08 4.15 -13.80
C ILE A 138 -31.29 3.95 -15.09
N ASP A 139 -31.96 4.25 -16.20
CA ASP A 139 -31.29 4.67 -17.41
C ASP A 139 -30.68 6.03 -17.10
N SER A 140 -29.36 6.09 -16.98
CA SER A 140 -28.59 7.32 -17.13
C SER A 140 -27.21 6.97 -17.67
N PRO A 141 -26.78 7.67 -18.73
CA PRO A 141 -25.56 7.36 -19.46
C PRO A 141 -24.34 7.88 -18.68
N ILE A 142 -23.15 7.52 -19.16
CA ILE A 142 -21.82 7.95 -18.69
C ILE A 142 -21.17 6.97 -17.71
N ILE A 143 -20.82 5.76 -18.20
CA ILE A 143 -19.46 5.23 -18.10
C ILE A 143 -19.19 4.48 -19.41
N LYS A 144 -18.43 5.07 -20.34
CA LYS A 144 -17.86 4.31 -21.46
C LYS A 144 -16.85 3.32 -20.86
N LYS A 145 -17.22 2.04 -20.79
CA LYS A 145 -16.29 0.95 -20.48
C LYS A 145 -15.16 0.95 -21.52
N PRO A 146 -13.88 1.01 -21.15
CA PRO A 146 -12.81 0.64 -22.08
C PRO A 146 -12.96 -0.86 -22.40
N ASN A 147 -13.13 -1.14 -23.69
CA ASN A 147 -13.28 -2.47 -24.25
C ASN A 147 -11.92 -3.19 -24.22
N ILE A 148 -11.73 -4.07 -23.22
CA ILE A 148 -10.60 -5.00 -23.18
C ILE A 148 -11.11 -6.32 -23.74
N ASN A 149 -11.02 -6.48 -25.06
CA ASN A 149 -10.78 -7.75 -25.78
C ASN A 149 -10.92 -7.54 -27.30
N LYS A 150 -9.81 -7.21 -27.98
CA LYS A 150 -9.47 -7.72 -29.33
C LYS A 150 -8.15 -7.11 -29.85
N LYS A 151 -7.05 -7.80 -29.60
CA LYS A 151 -6.10 -8.25 -30.65
C LYS A 151 -5.04 -9.12 -29.97
N LEU A 152 -5.41 -10.40 -29.82
CA LEU A 152 -4.45 -11.48 -29.94
C LEU A 152 -4.17 -11.65 -31.44
N TYR A 153 -2.92 -12.01 -31.78
CA TYR A 153 -2.39 -12.37 -33.11
C TYR A 153 -2.53 -11.33 -34.24
N GLU A 154 -1.45 -10.59 -34.51
CA GLU A 154 -0.80 -10.50 -35.84
C GLU A 154 0.71 -10.39 -35.62
#